data_AF-A0A4Y8IF06-F1
#
_entry.id   AF-A0A4Y8IF06-F1
#
_cell.length_a   1.000
_cell.length_b   1.000
_cell.length_c   1.000
_cell.angle_alpha   90.00
_cell.angle_beta   90.00
_cell.angle_gamma   90.00
#
_symmetry.space_group_name_H-M   'P 1'
#
loop_
_entity.id
_entity.type
_entity.pdbx_description
1 polymer ?
#
loop_
_entity_poly.entity_id
_entity_poly.type
_entity_poly.pdbx_seq_one_letter_code
_entity_poly.pdbx_strand_id
1 'polypeptide(L)'
;MSDEFKHLEGSRNQLGELYVNWKEKYGDQISINYVDPRNTSMIASYLFKQRKKGNISLFDAIKHLLFHVKLDAIFVNGYYLENKDDFDKIVNNMLDAKGDVNV
;
A
#
# COMPACT_ATOMS: atom_id res chain seq x y z
N MET A 1 -5.57 23.40 -18.20
CA MET A 1 -6.37 22.96 -17.03
C MET A 1 -7.14 21.65 -17.27
N SER A 2 -7.54 21.30 -18.49
CA SER A 2 -8.25 20.03 -18.77
C SER A 2 -7.38 18.77 -18.73
N ASP A 3 -6.06 18.90 -18.91
CA ASP A 3 -5.18 17.73 -19.05
C ASP A 3 -4.76 17.12 -17.70
N GLU A 4 -4.63 17.91 -16.63
CA GLU A 4 -4.35 17.40 -15.28
C GLU A 4 -5.49 16.52 -14.75
N PHE A 5 -6.75 16.86 -15.04
CA PHE A 5 -7.89 16.04 -14.63
C PHE A 5 -7.94 14.68 -15.33
N LYS A 6 -7.54 14.60 -16.60
CA LYS A 6 -7.46 13.32 -17.34
C LYS A 6 -6.39 12.39 -16.77
N HIS A 7 -5.25 12.92 -16.36
CA HIS A 7 -4.20 12.14 -15.72
C HIS A 7 -4.63 11.60 -14.35
N LEU A 8 -5.33 12.42 -13.56
CA LEU A 8 -5.87 12.02 -12.25
C LEU A 8 -6.91 10.90 -12.36
N GLU A 9 -7.77 10.97 -13.37
CA GLU A 9 -8.79 9.95 -13.63
C GLU A 9 -8.17 8.62 -14.09
N GLY A 10 -7.13 8.69 -14.93
CA GLY A 10 -6.34 7.54 -15.35
C GLY A 10 -5.66 6.82 -14.17
N SER A 11 -4.99 7.55 -13.28
CA SER A 11 -4.35 6.96 -12.11
C SER A 11 -5.35 6.28 -11.15
N ARG A 12 -6.55 6.86 -11.00
CA ARG A 12 -7.61 6.26 -10.18
C ARG A 12 -8.14 4.96 -10.77
N ASN A 13 -8.37 4.91 -12.08
CA ASN A 13 -8.84 3.71 -12.76
C ASN A 13 -7.80 2.59 -12.68
N GLN A 14 -6.52 2.90 -12.87
CA GLN A 14 -5.42 1.94 -12.72
C GLN A 14 -5.35 1.34 -11.31
N LEU A 15 -5.52 2.14 -10.25
CA LEU A 15 -5.58 1.61 -8.88
C LEU A 15 -6.80 0.72 -8.65
N GLY A 16 -7.93 1.05 -9.26
CA GLY A 16 -9.13 0.23 -9.21
C GLY A 16 -8.93 -1.14 -9.87
N GLU A 17 -8.34 -1.17 -11.06
CA GLU A 17 -8.01 -2.42 -11.76
C GLU A 17 -6.99 -3.26 -10.96
N LEU A 18 -5.95 -2.64 -10.41
CA LEU A 18 -4.98 -3.31 -9.54
C LEU A 18 -5.64 -3.91 -8.30
N TYR A 19 -6.56 -3.18 -7.66
CA TYR A 19 -7.31 -3.69 -6.52
C TYR A 19 -8.11 -4.93 -6.88
N VAL A 20 -8.84 -4.92 -8.00
CA VAL A 20 -9.62 -6.09 -8.44
C VAL A 20 -8.70 -7.26 -8.74
N ASN A 21 -7.63 -7.05 -9.51
CA ASN A 21 -6.68 -8.11 -9.87
C ASN A 21 -6.02 -8.73 -8.64
N TRP A 22 -5.57 -7.92 -7.67
CA TRP A 22 -4.95 -8.43 -6.45
C TRP A 22 -5.95 -9.12 -5.53
N LYS A 23 -7.19 -8.62 -5.46
CA LYS A 23 -8.26 -9.27 -4.69
C LYS A 23 -8.64 -10.62 -5.28
N GLU A 24 -8.72 -10.74 -6.60
CA GLU A 24 -8.99 -12.02 -7.27
C GLU A 24 -7.83 -13.00 -7.11
N LYS A 25 -6.59 -12.51 -7.24
CA LYS A 25 -5.38 -13.35 -7.18
C LYS A 25 -5.04 -13.85 -5.78
N TYR A 26 -5.12 -12.98 -4.77
CA TYR A 26 -4.69 -13.28 -3.40
C TYR A 26 -5.86 -13.51 -2.44
N GLY A 27 -7.09 -13.16 -2.83
CA GLY A 27 -8.29 -13.39 -2.02
C GLY A 27 -8.15 -12.84 -0.61
N ASP A 28 -8.44 -13.69 0.37
CA ASP A 28 -8.38 -13.38 1.81
C ASP A 28 -6.95 -13.50 2.40
N GLN A 29 -5.94 -13.84 1.60
CA GLN A 29 -4.55 -13.95 2.08
C GLN A 29 -3.93 -12.59 2.41
N ILE A 30 -4.45 -11.51 1.82
CA ILE A 30 -4.00 -10.14 2.05
C ILE A 30 -5.18 -9.23 2.38
N SER A 31 -4.93 -8.23 3.23
CA SER A 31 -5.92 -7.19 3.53
C SER A 31 -5.55 -5.91 2.78
N ILE A 32 -6.31 -5.58 1.74
CA ILE A 32 -6.15 -4.34 0.98
C ILE A 32 -7.14 -3.30 1.52
N ASN A 33 -6.63 -2.15 1.96
CA ASN A 33 -7.45 -1.05 2.47
C ASN A 33 -7.24 0.18 1.58
N TYR A 34 -8.34 0.75 1.08
CA TYR A 34 -8.30 1.99 0.31
C TYR A 34 -8.39 3.18 1.26
N VAL A 35 -7.51 4.17 1.08
CA VAL A 35 -7.45 5.37 1.92
C VAL A 35 -7.39 6.59 1.00
N ASP A 36 -8.23 7.60 1.27
CA ASP A 36 -8.13 8.88 0.56
C ASP A 36 -6.84 9.58 0.98
N PRO A 37 -5.96 10.01 0.05
CA PRO A 37 -4.71 10.71 0.35
C PRO A 37 -4.91 12.01 1.13
N ARG A 38 -6.09 12.63 1.04
CA ARG A 38 -6.45 13.84 1.82
C ARG A 38 -6.76 13.51 3.27
N ASN A 39 -7.03 12.24 3.59
CA ASN A 39 -7.26 11.80 4.95
C ASN A 39 -5.93 11.39 5.63
N THR A 40 -5.10 12.39 5.89
CA THR A 40 -3.79 12.23 6.56
C THR A 40 -3.93 11.54 7.91
N SER A 41 -5.06 11.70 8.61
CA SER A 41 -5.30 11.05 9.90
C SER A 41 -5.41 9.54 9.79
N MET A 42 -6.02 9.04 8.71
CA MET A 42 -6.16 7.61 8.44
C MET A 42 -4.82 7.00 8.01
N ILE A 43 -4.03 7.73 7.22
CA ILE A 43 -2.66 7.34 6.84
C ILE A 43 -1.76 7.29 8.07
N ALA A 44 -1.79 8.33 8.92
CA ALA A 44 -1.02 8.36 10.16
C ALA A 44 -1.42 7.21 11.08
N SER A 45 -2.72 6.91 11.19
CA SER A 45 -3.23 5.78 11.98
C SER A 45 -2.75 4.43 11.44
N TYR A 46 -2.72 4.26 10.11
CA TYR A 46 -2.16 3.07 9.45
C TYR A 46 -0.67 2.93 9.77
N LEU A 47 0.14 3.97 9.55
CA LEU A 47 1.58 3.94 9.81
C LEU A 47 1.88 3.69 11.28
N PHE A 48 1.09 4.27 12.19
CA PHE A 48 1.20 4.01 13.63
C PHE A 48 0.90 2.54 13.98
N LYS A 49 -0.12 1.94 13.36
CA LYS A 49 -0.42 0.51 13.52
C LYS A 49 0.72 -0.36 13.01
N GLN A 50 1.34 -0.01 11.88
CA GLN A 50 2.48 -0.75 11.32
C GLN A 50 3.74 -0.61 12.18
N ARG A 51 3.99 0.58 12.74
CA ARG A 51 5.04 0.80 13.73
C ARG A 51 4.83 -0.07 14.97
N LYS A 52 3.60 -0.12 15.52
CA LYS A 52 3.27 -0.97 16.68
C LYS A 52 3.50 -2.46 16.42
N LYS A 53 3.37 -2.90 15.16
CA LYS A 53 3.65 -4.28 14.75
C LYS A 53 5.16 -4.56 14.55
N GLY A 54 6.01 -3.54 14.65
CA GLY A 54 7.45 -3.68 14.41
C GLY A 54 7.83 -3.73 12.92
N ASN A 55 6.87 -3.48 12.01
CA ASN A 55 7.14 -3.55 10.58
C ASN A 55 7.94 -2.35 10.06
N ILE A 56 7.75 -1.15 10.65
CA ILE A 56 8.46 0.06 10.25
C ILE A 56 8.95 0.85 11.48
N SER A 57 10.04 1.60 11.32
CA SER A 57 10.54 2.49 12.37
C SER A 57 9.72 3.79 12.48
N LEU A 58 9.90 4.53 13.57
CA LEU A 58 9.27 5.86 13.71
C LEU A 58 9.74 6.84 12.64
N PHE A 59 11.02 6.80 12.29
CA PHE A 59 11.58 7.65 11.25
C PHE A 59 10.99 7.32 9.88
N ASP A 60 10.80 6.03 9.56
CA ASP A 60 10.15 5.60 8.32
C ASP A 60 8.70 6.07 8.27
N ALA A 61 7.95 5.93 9.37
CA ALA A 61 6.57 6.40 9.44
C ALA A 61 6.47 7.92 9.19
N ILE A 62 7.37 8.73 9.78
CA ILE A 62 7.38 10.19 9.56
C ILE A 62 7.79 10.51 8.12
N LYS A 63 8.82 9.87 7.60
CA LYS A 63 9.28 10.05 6.21
C LYS A 63 8.19 9.70 5.20
N HIS A 64 7.47 8.61 5.43
CA HIS A 64 6.36 8.20 4.57
C HIS A 64 5.20 9.18 4.63
N LEU A 65 4.85 9.66 5.83
CA LEU A 65 3.77 10.64 6.01
C LEU A 65 4.08 11.98 5.32
N LEU A 66 5.35 12.43 5.35
CA LEU A 66 5.74 13.73 4.80
C LEU A 66 6.05 13.70 3.29
N PHE A 67 6.62 12.61 2.77
CA PHE A 67 7.17 12.59 1.41
C PHE A 67 6.46 11.64 0.44
N HIS A 68 5.61 10.73 0.92
CA HIS A 68 5.09 9.62 0.09
C HIS A 68 3.55 9.56 0.04
N VAL A 69 2.86 10.52 0.65
CA VAL A 69 1.39 10.63 0.53
C VAL A 69 1.04 11.26 -0.82
N LYS A 70 0.88 10.40 -1.83
CA LYS A 70 0.43 10.74 -3.18
C LYS A 70 -0.85 9.98 -3.53
N LEU A 71 -1.54 10.39 -4.58
CA LEU A 71 -2.83 9.81 -5.02
C LEU A 71 -2.74 8.33 -5.41
N ASP A 72 -1.57 7.86 -5.81
CA ASP A 72 -1.30 6.52 -6.27
C ASP A 72 -0.29 5.76 -5.40
N ALA A 73 -0.07 6.26 -4.19
CA ALA A 73 0.83 5.64 -3.24
C ALA A 73 0.25 4.31 -2.72
N ILE A 74 1.07 3.26 -2.81
CA ILE A 74 0.71 1.93 -2.31
C ILE A 74 1.66 1.60 -1.17
N PHE A 75 1.11 1.18 -0.03
CA PHE A 75 1.88 0.79 1.14
C PHE A 75 1.66 -0.68 1.47
N VAL A 76 2.74 -1.46 1.52
CA VAL A 76 2.72 -2.87 1.90
C VAL A 76 3.37 -3.01 3.27
N ASN A 77 2.59 -3.41 4.28
CA ASN A 77 3.02 -3.52 5.68
C ASN A 77 3.73 -2.26 6.23
N GLY A 78 3.39 -1.07 5.73
CA GLY A 78 3.97 0.20 6.16
C GLY A 78 5.09 0.72 5.26
N TYR A 79 5.61 -0.09 4.36
CA TYR A 79 6.62 0.33 3.39
C TYR A 79 5.96 0.88 2.13
N TYR A 80 6.45 2.03 1.67
CA TYR A 80 6.04 2.60 0.39
C TYR A 80 6.56 1.73 -0.77
N LEU A 81 5.66 1.39 -1.68
CA LEU A 81 5.99 0.67 -2.90
C LEU A 81 6.31 1.66 -4.02
N GLU A 82 7.59 1.75 -4.40
CA GLU A 82 8.03 2.63 -5.48
C GLU A 82 7.58 2.13 -6.86
N ASN A 83 7.62 0.80 -7.08
CA ASN A 83 7.19 0.16 -8.31
C ASN A 83 6.06 -0.85 -8.05
N LYS A 84 4.90 -0.63 -8.69
CA LYS A 84 3.70 -1.46 -8.54
C LYS A 84 3.93 -2.90 -9.02
N ASP A 85 4.83 -3.11 -9.98
CA ASP A 85 5.17 -4.45 -10.50
C ASP A 85 5.89 -5.33 -9.47
N ASP A 86 6.47 -4.72 -8.43
CA ASP A 86 7.13 -5.47 -7.35
C ASP A 86 6.15 -5.94 -6.27
N PHE A 87 4.87 -5.53 -6.34
CA PHE A 87 3.84 -5.95 -5.38
C PHE A 87 3.76 -7.47 -5.28
N ASP A 88 3.66 -8.16 -6.41
CA ASP A 88 3.51 -9.62 -6.45
C ASP A 88 4.73 -10.33 -5.83
N LYS A 89 5.94 -9.83 -6.10
CA LYS A 89 7.17 -10.38 -5.53
C LYS A 89 7.19 -10.21 -4.01
N ILE A 90 6.83 -9.03 -3.53
CA ILE A 90 6.82 -8.71 -2.09
C ILE A 90 5.77 -9.56 -1.37
N VAL A 91 4.56 -9.64 -1.91
CA VAL A 91 3.47 -10.44 -1.32
C VAL A 91 3.83 -11.92 -1.29
N ASN A 92 4.32 -12.48 -2.40
CA ASN A 92 4.72 -13.89 -2.45
C ASN A 92 5.83 -14.18 -1.43
N ASN A 93 6.89 -13.36 -1.37
CA ASN A 93 7.96 -13.51 -0.37
C ASN A 93 7.41 -13.47 1.08
N MET A 94 6.40 -12.64 1.35
CA MET A 94 5.77 -12.53 2.68
C MET A 94 4.85 -13.71 3.00
N LEU A 95 4.18 -14.28 2.00
CA LEU A 95 3.34 -15.46 2.16
C LEU A 95 4.22 -16.71 2.37
N ASP A 96 5.29 -16.84 1.59
CA ASP A 96 6.27 -17.92 1.70
C ASP A 96 6.99 -17.87 3.06
N ALA A 97 7.42 -16.69 3.50
CA ALA A 97 8.05 -16.51 4.82
C ALA A 97 7.11 -16.78 6.01
N LYS A 98 5.79 -16.76 5.80
CA LYS A 98 4.78 -17.18 6.80
C LYS A 98 4.46 -18.66 6.74
N GLY A 99 4.80 -19.35 5.65
CA GLY A 99 4.63 -20.79 5.49
C GLY A 99 5.61 -21.63 6.32
N ASP A 100 6.70 -21.03 6.82
CA ASP A 100 7.72 -21.70 7.64
C ASP A 100 7.39 -21.77 9.15
N VAL A 101 6.19 -21.37 9.57
CA VAL A 101 5.71 -21.71 10.92
C VAL A 101 5.07 -23.09 10.86
N ASN A 102 5.94 -24.12 10.83
CA ASN A 102 5.59 -25.49 11.16
C ASN A 102 4.85 -25.51 12.52
N VAL A 103 3.61 -26.02 12.49
CA VAL A 103 3.00 -26.71 13.63
C VAL A 103 2.98 -28.19 13.29
#